data_AF-A0A2N4U335-F1
#
_entry.id   AF-A0A2N4U335-F1
#
_cell.length_a   1.000
_cell.length_b   1.000
_cell.length_c   1.000
_cell.angle_alpha   90.00
_cell.angle_beta   90.00
_cell.angle_gamma   90.00
#
_symmetry.space_group_name_H-M   'P 1'
#
loop_
_entity.id
_entity.type
_entity.pdbx_description
1 polymer ?
#
loop_
_entity_poly.entity_id
_entity_poly.type
_entity_poly.pdbx_seq_one_letter_code
_entity_poly.pdbx_strand_id
1 'polypeptide(L)'
;MGGLERADKSMTEQQFDTLADILGLDTPDRVAAHDVIFDGIEATASAAAIADKLHKTDAAIRCAYVIHGPMEFRITVGHRDTHRPPGATSIAIGDTAHLVAHSTEGLISVRVTALPASRVDYYSGVITGYPVKDSRYQIGNGVRFSEDQVMVEEPRAASRWRPRY
;
A
#
# COMPACT_ATOMS: atom_id res chain seq x y z
N MET A 1 -4.66 1.40 28.80
CA MET A 1 -5.80 1.30 27.86
C MET A 1 -5.22 1.26 26.47
N GLY A 2 -5.06 0.06 25.92
CA GLY A 2 -4.57 -0.12 24.56
C GLY A 2 -5.69 0.24 23.58
N GLY A 3 -5.43 1.22 22.72
CA GLY A 3 -6.31 1.47 21.58
C GLY A 3 -6.34 0.21 20.74
N LEU A 4 -7.51 -0.42 20.65
CA LEU A 4 -7.78 -1.33 19.54
C LEU A 4 -7.61 -0.50 18.27
N GLU A 5 -6.49 -0.74 17.58
CA GLU A 5 -6.37 -0.48 16.16
C GLU A 5 -7.64 -1.03 15.52
N ARG A 6 -8.54 -0.13 15.11
CA ARG A 6 -9.67 -0.53 14.30
C ARG A 6 -9.07 -1.13 13.04
N ALA A 7 -9.23 -2.45 12.91
CA ALA A 7 -9.01 -3.16 11.68
C ALA A 7 -9.59 -2.34 10.53
N ASP A 8 -8.73 -2.12 9.55
CA ASP A 8 -9.01 -1.57 8.24
C ASP A 8 -10.42 -2.01 7.78
N LYS A 9 -11.33 -1.07 7.53
CA LYS A 9 -12.60 -1.39 6.82
C LYS A 9 -12.22 -1.67 5.36
N SER A 10 -11.58 -2.80 5.12
CA SER A 10 -10.81 -3.05 3.90
C SER A 10 -11.68 -3.52 2.72
N MET A 11 -12.98 -3.77 2.92
CA MET A 11 -13.87 -4.31 1.89
C MET A 11 -15.29 -3.77 2.07
N THR A 12 -15.93 -3.31 1.00
CA THR A 12 -17.35 -2.94 0.97
C THR A 12 -18.23 -4.15 0.65
N GLU A 13 -19.53 -4.09 0.96
CA GLU A 13 -20.49 -5.16 0.60
C GLU A 13 -20.48 -5.45 -0.91
N GLN A 14 -20.44 -4.40 -1.74
CA GLN A 14 -20.35 -4.57 -3.19
C GLN A 14 -19.06 -5.28 -3.63
N GLN A 15 -17.92 -4.95 -3.00
CA GLN A 15 -16.66 -5.65 -3.26
C GLN A 15 -16.75 -7.11 -2.83
N PHE A 16 -17.31 -7.37 -1.66
CA PHE A 16 -17.55 -8.71 -1.14
C PHE A 16 -18.38 -9.55 -2.13
N ASP A 17 -19.54 -9.05 -2.57
CA ASP A 17 -20.42 -9.78 -3.50
C ASP A 17 -19.71 -10.08 -4.82
N THR A 18 -19.02 -9.09 -5.37
CA THR A 18 -18.25 -9.25 -6.61
C THR A 18 -17.16 -10.31 -6.46
N LEU A 19 -16.43 -10.31 -5.35
CA LEU A 19 -15.38 -11.28 -5.08
C LEU A 19 -15.97 -12.67 -4.81
N ALA A 20 -17.09 -12.76 -4.11
CA ALA A 20 -17.80 -14.02 -3.88
C ALA A 20 -18.27 -14.66 -5.20
N ASP A 21 -18.76 -13.85 -6.14
CA ASP A 21 -19.09 -14.29 -7.50
C ASP A 21 -17.86 -14.78 -8.26
N ILE A 22 -16.77 -14.01 -8.26
CA ILE A 22 -15.50 -14.39 -8.91
C ILE A 22 -14.94 -15.69 -8.34
N LEU A 23 -15.04 -15.88 -7.02
CA LEU A 23 -14.55 -17.07 -6.33
C LEU A 23 -15.52 -18.26 -6.38
N GLY A 24 -16.73 -18.07 -6.90
CA GLY A 24 -17.75 -19.11 -7.01
C GLY A 24 -18.30 -19.60 -5.66
N LEU A 25 -18.39 -18.71 -4.67
CA LEU A 25 -18.91 -19.08 -3.34
C LEU A 25 -20.43 -19.34 -3.40
N ASP A 26 -20.87 -20.40 -2.74
CA ASP A 26 -22.29 -20.72 -2.58
C ASP A 26 -22.94 -19.89 -1.45
N THR A 27 -24.26 -19.94 -1.32
CA THR A 27 -24.99 -19.11 -0.35
C THR A 27 -24.56 -19.35 1.10
N PRO A 28 -24.39 -20.60 1.59
CA PRO A 28 -23.88 -20.85 2.94
C PRO A 28 -22.51 -20.22 3.19
N ASP A 29 -21.56 -20.39 2.25
CA ASP A 29 -20.21 -19.84 2.38
C ASP A 29 -20.21 -18.31 2.36
N ARG A 30 -21.08 -17.69 1.55
CA ARG A 30 -21.26 -16.24 1.52
C ARG A 30 -21.74 -15.70 2.87
N VAL A 31 -22.80 -16.31 3.43
CA VAL A 31 -23.33 -15.86 4.72
C VAL A 31 -22.28 -15.99 5.81
N ALA A 32 -21.61 -17.15 5.88
CA ALA A 32 -20.57 -17.39 6.88
C ALA A 32 -19.39 -16.42 6.75
N ALA A 33 -18.94 -16.10 5.54
CA ALA A 33 -17.86 -15.14 5.33
C ALA A 33 -18.30 -13.70 5.61
N HIS A 34 -19.54 -13.34 5.27
CA HIS A 34 -20.11 -12.02 5.56
C HIS A 34 -20.14 -11.76 7.08
N ASP A 35 -20.66 -12.71 7.84
CA ASP A 35 -20.75 -12.66 9.31
C ASP A 35 -19.37 -12.42 9.96
N VAL A 36 -18.31 -13.00 9.38
CA VAL A 36 -16.93 -12.83 9.84
C VAL A 36 -16.36 -11.45 9.46
N ILE A 37 -16.56 -11.03 8.21
CA ILE A 37 -15.95 -9.81 7.67
C ILE A 37 -16.62 -8.54 8.19
N PHE A 38 -17.94 -8.52 8.28
CA PHE A 38 -18.72 -7.31 8.59
C PHE A 38 -19.27 -7.30 10.01
N ASP A 39 -19.70 -8.44 10.52
CA ASP A 39 -20.39 -8.52 11.83
C ASP A 39 -19.45 -8.96 12.98
N GLY A 40 -18.22 -9.35 12.65
CA GLY A 40 -17.20 -9.73 13.64
C GLY A 40 -17.59 -10.95 14.47
N ILE A 41 -18.42 -11.83 13.92
CA ILE A 41 -18.88 -13.06 14.58
C ILE A 41 -17.70 -14.03 14.67
N GLU A 42 -17.62 -14.77 15.78
CA GLU A 42 -16.56 -15.77 15.99
C GLU A 42 -16.61 -16.82 14.88
N ALA A 43 -15.55 -16.83 14.06
CA ALA A 43 -15.50 -17.62 12.84
C ALA A 43 -15.30 -19.11 13.13
N THR A 44 -16.06 -19.96 12.44
CA THR A 44 -15.61 -21.34 12.23
C THR A 44 -14.32 -21.33 11.41
N ALA A 45 -13.52 -22.40 11.48
CA ALA A 45 -12.28 -22.50 10.72
C ALA A 45 -12.50 -22.36 9.20
N SER A 46 -13.64 -22.86 8.69
CA SER A 46 -14.00 -22.71 7.28
C SER A 46 -14.37 -21.27 6.93
N ALA A 47 -15.20 -20.60 7.74
CA ALA A 47 -15.58 -19.21 7.52
C ALA A 47 -14.37 -18.26 7.56
N ALA A 48 -13.45 -18.48 8.51
CA ALA A 48 -12.20 -17.73 8.61
C ALA A 48 -11.33 -17.91 7.35
N ALA A 49 -11.23 -19.13 6.83
CA ALA A 49 -10.44 -19.41 5.63
C ALA A 49 -11.04 -18.75 4.37
N ILE A 50 -12.36 -18.71 4.26
CA ILE A 50 -13.05 -18.04 3.15
C ILE A 50 -12.86 -16.53 3.25
N ALA A 51 -13.02 -15.94 4.43
CA ALA A 51 -12.78 -14.52 4.67
C ALA A 51 -11.33 -14.12 4.31
N ASP A 52 -10.34 -14.90 4.77
CA ASP A 52 -8.93 -14.70 4.41
C ASP A 52 -8.70 -14.78 2.88
N LYS A 53 -9.35 -15.73 2.20
CA LYS A 53 -9.28 -15.86 0.74
C LYS A 53 -9.87 -14.65 0.03
N LEU A 54 -11.00 -14.12 0.51
CA LEU A 54 -11.61 -12.90 -0.02
C LEU A 54 -10.67 -11.70 0.13
N HIS A 55 -10.13 -11.48 1.33
CA HIS A 55 -9.18 -10.39 1.59
C HIS A 55 -7.91 -10.48 0.73
N LYS A 56 -7.34 -11.69 0.58
CA LYS A 56 -6.17 -11.91 -0.27
C LYS A 56 -6.48 -11.64 -1.75
N THR A 57 -7.66 -12.04 -2.20
CA THR A 57 -8.09 -11.84 -3.60
C THR A 57 -8.29 -10.36 -3.89
N ASP A 58 -8.97 -9.63 -3.00
CA ASP A 58 -9.13 -8.18 -3.09
C ASP A 58 -7.77 -7.46 -3.15
N ALA A 59 -6.87 -7.77 -2.20
CA ALA A 59 -5.54 -7.17 -2.16
C ALA A 59 -4.74 -7.47 -3.43
N ALA A 60 -4.82 -8.69 -3.97
CA ALA A 60 -4.17 -9.06 -5.22
C ALA A 60 -4.71 -8.26 -6.41
N ILE A 61 -6.04 -8.10 -6.50
CA ILE A 61 -6.68 -7.30 -7.56
C ILE A 61 -6.26 -5.84 -7.46
N ARG A 62 -6.31 -5.24 -6.26
CA ARG A 62 -5.92 -3.83 -6.07
C ARG A 62 -4.45 -3.61 -6.38
N CYS A 63 -3.57 -4.52 -5.97
CA CYS A 63 -2.15 -4.48 -6.29
C CYS A 63 -1.89 -4.56 -7.80
N ALA A 64 -2.64 -5.39 -8.53
CA ALA A 64 -2.39 -5.67 -9.94
C ALA A 64 -3.06 -4.66 -10.88
N TYR A 65 -4.24 -4.14 -10.52
CA TYR A 65 -5.09 -3.38 -11.44
C TYR A 65 -5.39 -1.95 -11.01
N VAL A 66 -5.24 -1.61 -9.72
CA VAL A 66 -5.38 -0.24 -9.23
C VAL A 66 -3.99 0.34 -9.04
N ILE A 67 -3.38 0.76 -10.16
CA ILE A 67 -2.00 1.25 -10.20
C ILE A 67 -1.97 2.78 -10.29
N HIS A 68 -1.46 3.41 -9.23
CA HIS A 68 -1.18 4.84 -9.20
C HIS A 68 0.14 5.15 -9.92
N GLY A 69 0.12 6.19 -10.74
CA GLY A 69 1.22 6.54 -11.65
C GLY A 69 2.22 7.52 -11.03
N PRO A 70 3.47 7.58 -11.54
CA PRO A 70 4.51 8.48 -11.01
C PRO A 70 4.10 9.95 -10.99
N MET A 71 3.27 10.41 -11.92
CA MET A 71 2.79 11.80 -12.00
C MET A 71 1.89 12.22 -10.84
N GLU A 72 1.49 11.29 -9.98
CA GLU A 72 0.55 11.52 -8.88
C GLU A 72 1.24 11.87 -7.56
N PHE A 73 2.58 11.91 -7.55
CA PHE A 73 3.42 12.15 -6.37
C PHE A 73 4.23 13.45 -6.50
N ARG A 74 4.35 14.17 -5.37
CA ARG A 74 4.78 15.57 -5.31
C ARG A 74 6.29 15.76 -5.39
N ILE A 75 7.05 14.78 -4.95
CA ILE A 75 8.50 14.84 -5.14
C ILE A 75 8.74 14.42 -6.57
N THR A 76 8.63 15.42 -7.42
CA THR A 76 8.90 15.32 -8.85
C THR A 76 10.18 16.11 -9.08
N VAL A 77 11.26 15.81 -8.35
CA VAL A 77 12.57 16.42 -8.64
C VAL A 77 13.18 15.64 -9.79
N GLY A 78 12.73 15.97 -11.00
CA GLY A 78 13.23 15.39 -12.23
C GLY A 78 12.23 14.44 -12.87
N HIS A 79 11.29 15.01 -13.63
CA HIS A 79 10.67 14.31 -14.76
C HIS A 79 11.74 13.45 -15.45
N ARG A 80 11.64 12.12 -15.30
CA ARG A 80 12.56 11.11 -15.85
C ARG A 80 13.96 11.67 -16.06
N ASP A 81 14.69 11.97 -14.98
CA ASP A 81 16.09 12.36 -15.11
C ASP A 81 16.88 11.15 -15.65
N THR A 82 16.94 11.05 -16.98
CA THR A 82 17.65 10.00 -17.70
C THR A 82 19.16 10.06 -17.45
N HIS A 83 19.65 11.12 -16.79
CA HIS A 83 21.05 11.30 -16.41
C HIS A 83 21.35 10.81 -14.99
N ARG A 84 20.34 10.58 -14.13
CA ARG A 84 20.54 9.94 -12.83
C ARG A 84 20.27 8.44 -12.96
N PRO A 85 21.30 7.59 -13.06
CA PRO A 85 21.09 6.15 -13.13
C PRO A 85 20.37 5.66 -11.87
N PRO A 86 19.44 4.70 -11.97
CA PRO A 86 18.91 4.04 -10.79
C PRO A 86 20.04 3.40 -9.97
N GLY A 87 19.88 3.40 -8.65
CA GLY A 87 20.86 2.97 -7.66
C GLY A 87 21.54 4.12 -6.91
N ALA A 88 21.07 5.36 -7.03
CA ALA A 88 21.53 6.45 -6.18
C ALA A 88 21.00 6.28 -4.75
N THR A 89 19.78 5.74 -4.63
CA THR A 89 19.23 5.23 -3.37
C THR A 89 19.25 3.71 -3.43
N SER A 90 19.84 3.06 -2.43
CA SER A 90 19.82 1.59 -2.34
C SER A 90 18.42 1.13 -1.91
N ILE A 91 17.58 0.79 -2.89
CA ILE A 91 16.22 0.27 -2.68
C ILE A 91 16.18 -1.19 -3.12
N ALA A 92 15.76 -2.08 -2.22
CA ALA A 92 15.57 -3.50 -2.48
C ALA A 92 14.09 -3.90 -2.44
N ILE A 93 13.78 -5.05 -3.04
CA ILE A 93 12.45 -5.67 -2.90
C ILE A 93 12.23 -5.97 -1.41
N GLY A 94 11.06 -5.58 -0.90
CA GLY A 94 10.66 -5.74 0.49
C GLY A 94 10.93 -4.50 1.35
N ASP A 95 11.73 -3.55 0.89
CA ASP A 95 11.96 -2.28 1.58
C ASP A 95 10.67 -1.45 1.68
N THR A 96 10.62 -0.56 2.66
CA THR A 96 9.55 0.44 2.78
C THR A 96 10.07 1.79 2.27
N ALA A 97 9.44 2.29 1.21
CA ALA A 97 9.65 3.63 0.69
C ALA A 97 8.53 4.56 1.17
N HIS A 98 8.85 5.83 1.35
CA HIS A 98 7.86 6.86 1.66
C HIS A 98 7.72 7.82 0.47
N LEU A 99 6.51 7.92 -0.08
CA LEU A 99 6.17 8.82 -1.18
C LEU A 99 5.33 9.97 -0.65
N VAL A 100 5.47 11.17 -1.19
CA VAL A 100 4.56 12.29 -0.86
C VAL A 100 3.50 12.38 -1.95
N ALA A 101 2.23 12.18 -1.61
CA ALA A 101 1.14 12.34 -2.57
C ALA A 101 0.96 13.81 -2.97
N HIS A 102 0.84 14.08 -4.27
CA HIS A 102 0.63 15.43 -4.78
C HIS A 102 -0.70 16.04 -4.30
N SER A 103 -1.76 15.23 -4.25
CA SER A 103 -3.12 15.70 -3.96
C SER A 103 -3.40 15.98 -2.48
N THR A 104 -2.62 15.40 -1.58
CA THR A 104 -2.90 15.45 -0.13
C THR A 104 -1.74 15.93 0.71
N GLU A 105 -0.55 16.04 0.11
CA GLU A 105 0.71 16.39 0.78
C GLU A 105 1.10 15.42 1.91
N GLY A 106 0.40 14.28 2.03
CA GLY A 106 0.64 13.26 3.03
C GLY A 106 1.69 12.23 2.57
N LEU A 107 2.43 11.69 3.55
CA LEU A 107 3.34 10.56 3.33
C LEU A 107 2.55 9.26 3.14
N ILE A 108 2.83 8.55 2.06
CA ILE A 108 2.35 7.20 1.76
C ILE A 108 3.50 6.23 1.99
N SER A 109 3.29 5.25 2.85
CA SER A 109 4.21 4.11 3.02
C SER A 109 3.93 3.08 1.94
N VAL A 110 4.99 2.65 1.26
CA VAL A 110 4.93 1.73 0.12
C VAL A 110 5.94 0.62 0.33
N ARG A 111 5.49 -0.65 0.27
CA ARG A 111 6.40 -1.78 0.22
C ARG A 111 6.82 -2.07 -1.22
N VAL A 112 8.12 -2.10 -1.48
CA VAL A 112 8.65 -2.37 -2.83
C VAL A 112 8.44 -3.82 -3.20
N THR A 113 7.82 -4.06 -4.37
CA THR A 113 7.50 -5.40 -4.89
C THR A 113 8.31 -5.77 -6.12
N ALA A 114 8.79 -4.79 -6.89
CA ALA A 114 9.68 -5.04 -8.02
C ALA A 114 10.63 -3.87 -8.27
N LEU A 115 11.84 -4.20 -8.75
CA LEU A 115 12.82 -3.24 -9.23
C LEU A 115 12.55 -2.94 -10.72
N PRO A 116 13.00 -1.76 -11.22
CA PRO A 116 12.96 -1.44 -12.64
C PRO A 116 13.63 -2.51 -13.50
N ALA A 117 12.99 -2.97 -14.58
CA ALA A 117 13.59 -3.92 -15.52
C ALA A 117 14.70 -3.28 -16.37
N SER A 118 14.71 -1.95 -16.47
CA SER A 118 15.71 -1.16 -17.19
C SER A 118 15.96 0.16 -16.47
N ARG A 119 17.02 0.89 -16.88
CA ARG A 119 17.39 2.18 -16.28
C ARG A 119 16.33 3.28 -16.41
N VAL A 120 15.35 3.10 -17.29
CA VAL A 120 14.36 4.11 -17.64
C VAL A 120 12.94 3.71 -17.21
N ASP A 121 12.83 2.68 -16.38
CA ASP A 121 11.59 2.09 -15.87
C ASP A 121 11.39 2.45 -14.39
N TYR A 122 10.22 2.10 -13.85
CA TYR A 122 9.80 2.46 -12.49
C TYR A 122 9.91 1.29 -11.53
N TYR A 123 10.12 1.62 -10.25
CA TYR A 123 9.87 0.70 -9.16
C TYR A 123 8.38 0.41 -9.09
N SER A 124 8.03 -0.80 -8.66
CA SER A 124 6.66 -1.15 -8.30
C SER A 124 6.57 -1.41 -6.81
N GLY A 125 5.45 -1.02 -6.22
CA GLY A 125 5.17 -1.29 -4.82
C GLY A 125 3.68 -1.36 -4.52
N VAL A 126 3.38 -1.65 -3.26
CA VAL A 126 2.02 -1.70 -2.71
C VAL A 126 1.94 -0.75 -1.54
N ILE A 127 0.87 0.04 -1.48
CA ILE A 127 0.62 0.95 -0.36
C ILE A 127 0.35 0.13 0.91
N THR A 128 1.14 0.36 1.95
CA THR A 128 1.03 -0.35 3.24
C THR A 128 0.54 0.53 4.38
N GLY A 129 0.57 1.85 4.19
CA GLY A 129 0.10 2.78 5.21
C GLY A 129 -0.07 4.16 4.65
N TYR A 130 -1.11 4.85 5.11
CA TYR A 130 -1.38 6.20 4.66
C TYR A 130 -2.25 6.97 5.67
N PRO A 131 -1.87 8.19 6.08
CA PRO A 131 -2.51 8.86 7.21
C PRO A 131 -3.74 9.73 6.84
N VAL A 132 -4.25 9.72 5.60
CA VAL A 132 -5.41 10.57 5.23
C VAL A 132 -6.65 9.73 4.94
N LYS A 133 -7.71 10.04 5.68
CA LYS A 133 -8.96 9.27 5.80
C LYS A 133 -9.78 9.15 4.50
N ASP A 134 -9.70 10.12 3.60
CA ASP A 134 -10.54 10.23 2.40
C ASP A 134 -9.73 10.27 1.10
N SER A 135 -8.72 9.41 1.01
CA SER A 135 -7.82 9.40 -0.13
C SER A 135 -8.13 8.30 -1.13
N ARG A 136 -7.94 8.63 -2.40
CA ARG A 136 -7.93 7.65 -3.51
C ARG A 136 -6.76 6.66 -3.42
N TYR A 137 -5.73 6.98 -2.63
CA TYR A 137 -4.65 6.06 -2.29
C TYR A 137 -5.10 5.20 -1.11
N GLN A 138 -5.38 3.93 -1.36
CA GLN A 138 -5.81 2.98 -0.35
C GLN A 138 -4.72 1.93 -0.11
N ILE A 139 -4.65 1.42 1.11
CA ILE A 139 -3.77 0.29 1.48
C ILE A 139 -4.10 -0.89 0.56
N GLY A 140 -3.10 -1.53 -0.04
CA GLY A 140 -3.28 -2.62 -1.00
C GLY A 140 -3.27 -2.18 -2.46
N ASN A 141 -3.40 -0.89 -2.78
CA ASN A 141 -3.27 -0.41 -4.16
C ASN A 141 -1.83 -0.54 -4.65
N GLY A 142 -1.68 -0.84 -5.94
CA GLY A 142 -0.40 -0.80 -6.62
C GLY A 142 0.07 0.63 -6.87
N VAL A 143 1.37 0.84 -6.91
CA VAL A 143 1.98 2.12 -7.27
C VAL A 143 3.25 1.91 -8.08
N ARG A 144 3.48 2.82 -9.03
CA ARG A 144 4.77 2.96 -9.72
C ARG A 144 5.43 4.26 -9.32
N PHE A 145 6.72 4.20 -9.03
CA PHE A 145 7.48 5.37 -8.61
C PHE A 145 8.96 5.29 -9.04
N SER A 146 9.66 6.41 -9.00
CA SER A 146 11.10 6.50 -9.23
C SER A 146 11.84 7.01 -7.99
N GLU A 147 13.17 6.88 -7.96
CA GLU A 147 14.01 7.24 -6.79
C GLU A 147 13.89 8.71 -6.38
N ASP A 148 13.69 9.59 -7.36
CA ASP A 148 13.46 11.02 -7.12
C ASP A 148 12.18 11.29 -6.35
N GLN A 149 11.27 10.31 -6.25
CA GLN A 149 9.97 10.45 -5.60
C GLN A 149 9.97 9.97 -4.15
N VAL A 150 11.10 9.42 -3.68
CA VAL A 150 11.24 8.80 -2.37
C VAL A 150 11.79 9.83 -1.37
N MET A 151 11.06 10.02 -0.27
CA MET A 151 11.64 10.61 0.93
C MET A 151 12.40 9.52 1.68
N VAL A 152 13.68 9.76 1.91
CA VAL A 152 14.42 9.08 2.96
C VAL A 152 14.33 10.00 4.17
N GLU A 153 13.79 9.55 5.31
CA GLU A 153 14.05 10.26 6.55
C GLU A 153 15.57 10.26 6.73
N GLU A 154 16.21 11.44 6.67
CA GLU A 154 17.61 11.52 7.05
C GLU A 154 17.75 10.89 8.44
N PRO A 155 18.72 9.99 8.67
CA PRO A 155 18.99 9.53 10.02
C PRO A 155 19.25 10.78 10.84
N ARG A 156 18.41 11.03 11.87
CA ARG A 156 18.52 12.20 12.73
C ARG A 156 19.98 12.41 13.05
N ALA A 157 20.61 13.38 12.39
CA ALA A 157 21.97 13.75 12.70
C ALA A 157 21.93 14.12 14.17
N ALA A 158 22.59 13.31 15.01
CA ALA A 158 22.74 13.60 16.42
C ALA A 158 23.17 15.06 16.50
N SER A 159 22.31 15.88 17.10
CA SER A 159 22.53 17.31 17.31
C SER A 159 23.97 17.49 17.77
N ARG A 160 24.83 17.94 16.87
CA ARG A 160 26.21 18.33 17.20
C ARG A 160 26.09 19.67 17.90
N TRP A 161 25.68 19.61 19.16
CA TRP A 161 25.82 20.69 20.12
C TRP A 161 27.32 20.98 20.21
N ARG A 162 27.76 22.10 19.65
CA ARG A 162 29.11 22.62 19.87
C ARG A 162 29.05 23.50 21.12
N PRO A 163 29.79 23.20 22.20
CA PRO A 163 29.96 24.16 23.26
C PRO A 163 30.78 25.33 22.72
N ARG A 164 30.25 26.55 22.87
CA ARG A 164 31.03 27.77 22.69
C ARG A 164 31.93 27.92 23.93
N TYR A 165 33.23 27.86 23.73
CA TYR A 165 34.22 28.46 24.64
C TYR A 165 34.67 29.78 24.03
#